data_AF-G8B9Q6-F1
#
_entry.id   AF-G8B9Q6-F1
#
_cell.length_a   1.000
_cell.length_b   1.000
_cell.length_c   1.000
_cell.angle_alpha   90.00
_cell.angle_beta   90.00
_cell.angle_gamma   90.00
#
_symmetry.space_group_name_H-M   'P 1'
#
loop_
_entity.id
_entity.type
_entity.pdbx_description
1 polymer ?
#
loop_
_entity_poly.entity_id
_entity_poly.type
_entity_poly.pdbx_seq_one_letter_code
_entity_poly.pdbx_strand_id
1 'polypeptide(L)' 'MQYPYLISRSLDPIIGIGMGVASYYLYEQRVGRAEGHSLNELVVKRFKEWKERGMRKEIE' A
#
# COMPACT_ATOMS: atom_id res chain seq x y z
N MET A 1 33.69 7.39 22.18
CA MET A 1 33.20 7.96 20.92
C MET A 1 31.77 7.48 20.72
N GLN A 2 30.79 8.38 20.75
CA GLN A 2 29.37 8.09 20.64
C GLN A 2 29.00 8.14 19.15
N TYR A 3 28.65 7.00 18.54
CA TYR A 3 28.38 6.90 17.09
C TYR A 3 27.09 7.65 16.72
N PRO A 4 27.16 8.76 15.97
CA PRO A 4 25.99 9.57 15.61
C PRO A 4 25.33 9.05 14.32
N TYR A 5 25.30 7.74 14.08
CA TYR A 5 24.79 7.15 12.83
C TYR A 5 23.47 6.38 13.00
N LEU A 6 22.75 6.62 14.10
CA LEU A 6 21.50 5.91 14.42
C LEU A 6 20.25 6.53 13.81
N ILE A 7 20.40 7.52 12.93
CA ILE A 7 19.30 7.93 12.04
C ILE A 7 18.87 6.71 11.19
N SER A 8 19.79 5.82 10.82
CA SER A 8 19.51 4.62 9.99
C SER A 8 18.65 3.57 10.71
N ARG A 9 18.65 3.47 12.05
CA ARG A 9 17.91 2.40 12.73
C ARG A 9 16.40 2.44 12.44
N SER A 10 15.85 3.64 12.28
CA SER A 10 14.44 3.84 11.93
C SER A 10 14.23 4.12 10.44
N LEU A 11 15.25 4.64 9.75
CA LEU A 11 15.18 4.90 8.30
C LEU A 11 15.34 3.64 7.45
N ASP A 12 16.15 2.68 7.86
CA ASP A 12 16.38 1.45 7.09
C ASP A 12 15.09 0.63 6.90
N PRO A 13 14.21 0.46 7.91
CA PRO A 13 12.92 -0.19 7.71
C PRO A 13 11.98 0.62 6.80
N ILE A 14 11.96 1.95 6.93
CA ILE A 14 11.11 2.82 6.11
C ILE A 14 11.53 2.73 4.64
N ILE A 15 12.84 2.81 4.39
CA ILE A 15 13.41 2.69 3.05
C ILE A 15 13.18 1.28 2.51
N GLY A 16 13.37 0.23 3.31
CA GLY A 16 13.12 -1.15 2.89
C GLY A 16 11.67 -1.39 2.50
N ILE A 17 10.72 -0.92 3.31
CA ILE A 17 9.28 -1.00 3.00
C ILE A 17 8.98 -0.18 1.74
N GLY A 18 9.48 1.06 1.66
CA GLY A 18 9.29 1.93 0.49
C GLY A 18 9.83 1.31 -0.80
N MET A 19 11.02 0.71 -0.74
CA MET A 19 11.64 0.04 -1.88
C MET A 19 10.85 -1.19 -2.32
N GLY A 20 10.32 -1.96 -1.38
CA GLY A 20 9.45 -3.10 -1.65
C GLY A 20 8.14 -2.69 -2.33
N VAL A 21 7.48 -1.65 -1.81
CA VAL A 21 6.27 -1.07 -2.39
C VAL A 21 6.54 -0.55 -3.80
N ALA A 22 7.60 0.24 -3.98
CA ALA A 22 7.99 0.78 -5.28
C ALA A 22 8.28 -0.33 -6.30
N SER A 23 8.98 -1.39 -5.88
CA SER A 23 9.28 -2.54 -6.73
C SER A 23 8.02 -3.28 -7.17
N TYR A 24 7.02 -3.41 -6.28
CA TYR A 24 5.72 -4.00 -6.63
C TYR A 24 5.00 -3.15 -7.70
N TYR A 25 4.97 -1.83 -7.54
CA TYR A 25 4.36 -0.94 -8.52
C TYR A 25 5.06 -1.02 -9.89
N LEU A 26 6.39 -1.04 -9.90
CA LEU A 26 7.17 -1.20 -11.14
C LEU A 26 6.91 -2.55 -11.80
N TYR A 27 6.78 -3.62 -11.02
CA TYR A 27 6.42 -4.95 -11.53
C TYR A 27 5.03 -4.93 -12.18
N GLU A 28 4.04 -4.36 -11.50
CA GLU A 28 2.66 -4.28 -12.00
C GLU A 28 2.59 -3.49 -13.33
N GLN A 29 3.36 -2.40 -13.44
CA GLN A 29 3.46 -1.60 -14.66
C GLN A 29 4.13 -2.36 -15.82
N ARG A 30 5.15 -3.18 -15.55
CA ARG A 30 5.89 -3.93 -16.58
C ARG A 30 5.16 -5.19 -17.06
N VAL A 31 4.46 -5.89 -16.17
CA VAL A 31 3.81 -7.17 -16.49
C VAL A 31 2.46 -6.97 -17.19
N GLY A 32 1.89 -5.76 -17.15
CA GLY A 32 0.65 -5.46 -17.88
C GLY A 32 -0.52 -6.29 -17.35
N ARG A 33 -0.79 -6.16 -16.05
CA ARG A 33 -1.88 -6.87 -15.39
C ARG A 33 -3.22 -6.46 -16.02
N ALA A 34 -4.13 -7.42 -16.23
CA ALA A 34 -5.45 -7.14 -16.81
C ALA A 34 -6.19 -6.03 -16.04
N GLU A 35 -6.92 -5.19 -16.77
CA GLU A 35 -7.73 -4.10 -16.18
C GLU A 35 -8.66 -4.65 -15.08
N GLY A 36 -8.78 -3.95 -13.96
CA GLY A 36 -9.59 -4.39 -12.81
C GLY A 36 -8.90 -5.37 -11.85
N HIS A 37 -7.69 -5.85 -12.17
CA HIS A 37 -6.92 -6.76 -11.30
C HIS A 37 -5.72 -6.10 -10.63
N SER A 38 -5.55 -4.77 -10.75
CA SER A 38 -4.50 -4.06 -10.04
C SER A 38 -4.77 -4.00 -8.53
N LEU A 39 -3.71 -3.94 -7.74
CA LEU A 39 -3.86 -3.85 -6.28
C LEU A 39 -4.65 -2.61 -5.87
N ASN A 40 -4.42 -1.48 -6.55
CA ASN A 40 -5.10 -0.23 -6.30
C ASN A 40 -6.61 -0.32 -6.55
N GLU A 41 -7.03 -0.94 -7.64
CA GLU A 41 -8.45 -1.12 -7.94
C GLU A 41 -9.13 -2.01 -6.90
N LEU A 42 -8.46 -3.08 -6.46
CA LEU A 42 -8.97 -3.97 -5.43
C LEU A 42 -9.09 -3.26 -4.07
N VAL A 43 -8.12 -2.43 -3.70
CA VAL A 43 -8.16 -1.62 -2.48
C VAL A 43 -9.29 -0.60 -2.53
N VAL A 44 -9.44 0.12 -3.65
CA VAL A 44 -10.53 1.08 -3.84
C VAL A 44 -11.89 0.38 -3.79
N LYS A 45 -12.03 -0.78 -4.45
CA LYS A 45 -13.25 -1.59 -4.41
C LYS A 45 -13.57 -2.03 -2.98
N ARG A 46 -12.59 -2.55 -2.25
CA ARG A 46 -12.75 -2.97 -0.84
C ARG A 46 -13.18 -1.80 0.04
N PHE A 47 -12.57 -0.63 -0.13
CA PHE A 47 -12.90 0.56 0.65
C PHE A 47 -14.33 1.04 0.37
N LYS A 48 -14.75 1.04 -0.90
CA LYS A 48 -16.14 1.35 -1.28
C LYS A 48 -17.13 0.37 -0.67
N GLU A 49 -16.87 -0.94 -0.76
CA GLU A 49 -17.71 -1.98 -0.15
C GLU A 49 -17.86 -1.79 1.36
N TRP A 50 -16.78 -1.40 2.06
CA TRP A 50 -16.83 -1.15 3.51
C TRP A 50 -17.66 0.09 3.84
N LYS A 51 -17.51 1.17 3.07
CA LYS A 51 -18.31 2.39 3.25
C LYS A 51 -19.81 2.11 3.05
N GLU A 52 -20.16 1.37 2.01
CA GLU A 52 -21.54 1.00 1.70
C GLU A 52 -22.16 0.12 2.79
N ARG A 53 -21.41 -0.86 3.29
CA ARG A 53 -21.84 -1.69 4.44
C ARG A 53 -22.03 -0.88 5.71
N GLY A 54 -21.19 0.12 5.95
CA GLY A 54 -21.32 1.04 7.07
C GLY A 54 -22.62 1.85 6.99
N MET A 55 -22.88 2.49 5.84
CA MET A 55 -24.11 3.25 5.63
C MET A 55 -25.38 2.40 5.71
N ARG A 56 -25.34 1.15 5.24
CA ARG A 56 -26.50 0.25 5.30
C ARG A 56 -26.90 -0.09 6.75
N LYS A 57 -25.95 -0.05 7.70
CA LYS A 57 -26.21 -0.27 9.13
C LYS A 57 -26.74 0.97 9.86
N GLU A 58 -26.60 2.17 9.30
CA GLU A 58 -27.16 3.40 9.89
C GLU A 58 -28.63 3.65 9.49
N ILE A 59 -29.10 2.98 8.41
CA ILE A 59 -30.45 3.15 7.86
C ILE A 59 -31.44 2.09 8.39
N GLU A 60 -30.92 0.95 8.90
CA GLU A 60 -31.69 -0.09 9.60
C GLU A 60 -31.84 0.22 11.09
#